data_AF-A0A7V9CD17-F1
#
_entry.id   AF-A0A7V9CD17-F1
#
_cell.length_a   1.000
_cell.length_b   1.000
_cell.length_c   1.000
_cell.angle_alpha   90.00
_cell.angle_beta   90.00
_cell.angle_gamma   90.00
#
_symmetry.space_group_name_H-M   'P 1'
#
loop_
_entity.id
_entity.type
_entity.pdbx_description
1 polymer ?
#
loop_
_entity_poly.entity_id
_entity_poly.type
_entity_poly.pdbx_seq_one_letter_code
_entity_poly.pdbx_strand_id
1 'polypeptide(L)' 'MKERAALIFPYALAIALPLVGLVLALTKITEERLDEAAAIALATVLGCVLYALLLL' A
#
# COMPACT_ATOMS: atom_id res chain seq x y z
N MET A 1 13.68 -14.08 19.73
CA MET A 1 12.39 -13.47 19.34
C MET A 1 12.55 -12.18 18.52
N LYS A 2 13.48 -11.27 18.87
CA LYS A 2 13.67 -9.99 18.16
C LYS A 2 14.07 -10.14 16.67
N GLU A 3 14.91 -11.12 16.32
CA GLU A 3 15.36 -11.34 14.93
C GLU A 3 14.24 -11.83 14.00
N ARG A 4 13.31 -12.66 14.50
CA ARG A 4 12.16 -13.13 13.71
C ARG A 4 11.17 -11.99 13.41
N ALA A 5 10.99 -11.07 14.35
CA ALA A 5 10.13 -9.90 14.15
C ALA A 5 10.71 -8.96 13.09
N ALA A 6 12.03 -8.74 13.11
CA ALA A 6 12.72 -7.92 12.10
C ALA A 6 12.62 -8.50 10.68
N LEU A 7 12.54 -9.83 10.56
CA LEU A 7 12.36 -10.51 9.27
C LEU A 7 10.91 -10.48 8.76
N ILE A 8 9.90 -10.48 9.62
CA ILE A 8 8.48 -10.53 9.22
C ILE A 8 7.89 -9.13 9.01
N PHE A 9 8.38 -8.13 9.76
CA PHE A 9 7.92 -6.74 9.69
C PHE A 9 7.91 -6.14 8.27
N PRO A 10 8.92 -6.39 7.40
CA PRO A 10 8.92 -5.84 6.05
C PRO A 10 7.80 -6.44 5.19
N TYR A 11 7.58 -7.75 5.27
CA TYR A 11 6.51 -8.42 4.53
C TYR A 11 5.11 -8.01 5.03
N ALA A 12 4.95 -7.80 6.34
CA ALA A 12 3.70 -7.30 6.90
C ALA A 12 3.37 -5.88 6.38
N LEU A 13 4.39 -5.00 6.32
CA LEU A 13 4.27 -3.68 5.71
C LEU A 13 3.96 -3.76 4.21
N ALA A 14 4.59 -4.69 3.49
CA ALA A 14 4.35 -4.93 2.07
C ALA A 14 2.88 -5.21 1.73
N ILE A 15 2.13 -5.82 2.67
CA ILE A 15 0.72 -6.18 2.49
C ILE A 15 -0.20 -5.08 3.05
N ALA A 16 0.15 -4.50 4.19
CA ALA A 16 -0.67 -3.50 4.86
C ALA A 16 -0.79 -2.19 4.06
N LEU A 17 0.32 -1.72 3.46
CA LEU A 17 0.35 -0.50 2.63
C LEU A 17 -0.61 -0.55 1.43
N PRO A 18 -0.57 -1.59 0.56
CA PRO A 18 -1.50 -1.70 -0.56
C PRO A 18 -2.96 -1.77 -0.10
N LEU A 19 -3.24 -2.51 0.98
CA LEU A 19 -4.59 -2.62 1.53
C LEU A 19 -5.13 -1.26 1.99
N VAL A 20 -4.35 -0.49 2.73
CA VAL A 20 -4.75 0.85 3.18
C VAL A 20 -5.03 1.77 1.98
N GLY A 21 -4.14 1.76 1.00
CA GLY A 21 -4.31 2.56 -0.21
C GLY A 21 -5.55 2.19 -1.02
N LEU A 22 -5.86 0.89 -1.14
CA LEU A 22 -7.09 0.39 -1.77
C LEU A 22 -8.35 0.83 -1.02
N VAL A 23 -8.35 0.76 0.31
CA VAL A 23 -9.48 1.21 1.15
C VAL A 23 -9.71 2.72 1.00
N LEU A 24 -8.65 3.51 0.96
CA LEU A 24 -8.75 4.95 0.73
C LEU A 24 -9.28 5.27 -0.67
N ALA A 25 -8.79 4.57 -1.70
CA ALA A 25 -9.30 4.71 -3.06
C ALA A 25 -10.79 4.36 -3.16
N LEU A 26 -11.21 3.25 -2.55
CA LEU A 26 -12.63 2.84 -2.50
C LEU A 26 -13.51 3.87 -1.80
N THR A 27 -13.02 4.47 -0.71
CA THR A 27 -13.74 5.54 -0.01
C THR A 27 -13.92 6.76 -0.92
N LYS A 28 -12.93 7.12 -1.73
CA LYS A 28 -13.04 8.23 -2.70
C LYS A 28 -13.93 7.91 -3.89
N ILE A 29 -14.02 6.65 -4.30
CA ILE A 29 -15.02 6.20 -5.29
C ILE A 29 -16.43 6.42 -4.74
N THR A 30 -16.69 6.12 -3.47
CA THR A 30 -18.01 6.35 -2.86
C THR A 30 -18.40 7.82 -2.73
N GLU A 31 -17.43 8.74 -2.78
CA GLU A 31 -17.64 10.19 -2.81
C GLU A 31 -17.79 10.75 -4.24
N GLU A 32 -17.86 9.89 -5.28
CA GLU A 32 -17.84 10.26 -6.72
C GLU A 32 -16.56 11.02 -7.16
N ARG A 33 -15.51 11.03 -6.34
CA ARG A 33 -14.23 11.69 -6.63
C ARG A 33 -13.27 10.72 -7.31
N LEU A 34 -13.61 10.33 -8.53
CA LEU A 34 -12.88 9.32 -9.30
C LEU A 34 -11.42 9.70 -9.57
N ASP A 35 -11.13 10.98 -9.82
CA ASP A 35 -9.76 11.45 -10.08
C ASP A 35 -8.85 11.26 -8.87
N GLU A 36 -9.37 11.51 -7.66
CA GLU A 36 -8.64 11.30 -6.42
C GLU A 36 -8.49 9.83 -6.08
N ALA A 37 -9.53 9.03 -6.30
CA ALA A 37 -9.45 7.59 -6.16
C ALA A 37 -8.39 6.99 -7.08
N ALA A 38 -8.33 7.42 -8.34
CA ALA A 38 -7.32 7.00 -9.30
C ALA A 38 -5.91 7.43 -8.87
N ALA A 39 -5.74 8.67 -8.42
CA ALA A 39 -4.46 9.17 -7.90
C ALA A 39 -3.97 8.37 -6.69
N ILE A 40 -4.87 8.08 -5.73
CA ILE A 40 -4.56 7.27 -4.54
C ILE A 40 -4.21 5.84 -4.94
N ALA A 41 -4.97 5.22 -5.86
CA ALA A 41 -4.68 3.87 -6.34
C ALA A 41 -3.31 3.80 -7.04
N LEU A 42 -3.00 4.75 -7.93
CA LEU A 42 -1.71 4.83 -8.61
C LEU A 42 -0.56 5.06 -7.64
N ALA A 43 -0.71 5.97 -6.67
CA ALA A 43 0.30 6.20 -5.63
C ALA A 43 0.54 4.95 -4.78
N THR A 44 -0.52 4.21 -4.48
CA THR A 44 -0.46 2.94 -3.74
C THR A 44 0.32 1.88 -4.51
N VAL A 45 0.01 1.70 -5.80
CA VAL A 45 0.72 0.76 -6.67
C VAL A 45 2.18 1.15 -6.81
N LEU A 46 2.48 2.44 -7.06
CA LEU A 46 3.85 2.92 -7.18
C LEU A 46 4.65 2.71 -5.88
N GLY A 47 4.05 3.01 -4.72
CA GLY A 47 4.65 2.75 -3.42
C GLY A 47 4.95 1.27 -3.19
N CYS A 48 4.05 0.38 -3.61
CA CYS A 48 4.28 -1.07 -3.55
C CYS A 48 5.44 -1.51 -4.46
N VAL A 49 5.52 -0.97 -5.67
CA VAL A 49 6.62 -1.28 -6.61
C VAL A 49 7.95 -0.80 -6.04
N LEU A 50 8.04 0.43 -5.54
CA LEU A 50 9.25 0.96 -4.92
C LEU A 50 9.67 0.13 -3.69
N TYR A 51 8.71 -0.27 -2.87
CA TYR A 51 8.97 -1.11 -1.70
C TYR A 51 9.44 -2.52 -2.09
N ALA A 52 8.82 -3.14 -3.09
CA ALA A 52 9.24 -4.42 -3.63
C ALA A 52 10.66 -4.38 -4.20
N LEU A 53 11.05 -3.28 -4.87
CA LEU A 53 12.42 -3.05 -5.34
C LEU A 53 13.43 -2.90 -4.19
N LEU A 54 13.04 -2.29 -3.07
CA LEU A 54 13.90 -2.17 -1.88
C LEU A 54 14.10 -3.49 -1.14
N LEU A 55 13.17 -4.42 -1.27
CA LEU A 55 13.23 -5.75 -0.66
C LEU A 55 14.01 -6.79 -1.50
N LEU A 56 14.40 -6.43 -2.72
CA LEU A 56 15.07 -7.28 -3.71
C LEU A 56 16.60 -7.12 -3.61
#